data_AF-A0A949DH42-F1
#
_entry.id   AF-A0A949DH42-F1
#
_cell.length_a   1.000
_cell.length_b   1.000
_cell.length_c   1.000
_cell.angle_alpha   90.00
_cell.angle_beta   90.00
_cell.angle_gamma   90.00
#
_symmetry.space_group_name_H-M   'P 1'
#
loop_
_entity.id
_entity.type
_entity.pdbx_description
1 polymer ?
#
loop_
_entity_poly.entity_id
_entity_poly.type
_entity_poly.pdbx_seq_one_letter_code
_entity_poly.pdbx_strand_id
1 'polypeptide(L)'
;MDEFNIHKIDPELLEEMKKIVVARIRTSSDDLVITIGDKDYNKKEILESVEKGDELGLEIIDTQMEFLRDMASGLFYKQNA
;
A
#
# COMPACT_ATOMS: atom_id res chain seq x y z
N MET A 1 -10.60 -16.21 8.87
CA MET A 1 -9.98 -15.57 7.70
C MET A 1 -8.51 -15.85 7.85
N ASP A 2 -7.89 -16.47 6.86
CA ASP A 2 -6.44 -16.61 6.87
C ASP A 2 -5.84 -15.20 6.93
N GLU A 3 -4.88 -15.01 7.83
CA GLU A 3 -4.20 -13.73 8.02
C GLU A 3 -3.48 -13.38 6.70
N PHE A 4 -3.77 -12.20 6.15
CA PHE A 4 -3.10 -11.74 4.93
C PHE A 4 -1.60 -11.71 5.19
N ASN A 5 -0.80 -12.40 4.37
CA ASN A 5 0.64 -12.42 4.49
C ASN A 5 1.27 -12.12 3.14
N ILE A 6 1.74 -10.88 2.98
CA ILE A 6 2.30 -10.40 1.71
C ILE A 6 3.50 -11.22 1.23
N HIS A 7 4.24 -11.85 2.14
CA HIS A 7 5.40 -12.69 1.81
C HIS A 7 5.06 -14.09 1.31
N LYS A 8 3.77 -14.49 1.33
CA LYS A 8 3.28 -15.79 0.86
C LYS A 8 2.27 -15.69 -0.28
N ILE A 9 2.18 -14.52 -0.91
CA ILE A 9 1.26 -14.25 -2.01
C ILE A 9 1.80 -14.80 -3.34
N ASP A 10 0.87 -15.21 -4.20
CA ASP A 10 1.16 -15.53 -5.58
C ASP A 10 1.86 -14.36 -6.30
N PRO A 11 3.00 -14.58 -6.97
CA PRO A 11 3.77 -13.50 -7.59
C PRO A 11 3.00 -12.68 -8.63
N GLU A 12 2.07 -13.29 -9.36
CA GLU A 12 1.26 -12.57 -10.36
C GLU A 12 0.30 -11.61 -9.65
N LEU A 13 -0.39 -12.10 -8.60
CA LEU A 13 -1.25 -11.27 -7.77
C LEU A 13 -0.49 -10.12 -7.09
N LEU A 14 0.74 -10.36 -6.59
CA LEU A 14 1.57 -9.31 -6.01
C LEU A 14 1.83 -8.18 -7.04
N GLU A 15 2.06 -8.55 -8.30
CA GLU A 15 2.35 -7.58 -9.34
C GLU A 15 1.12 -6.79 -9.80
N GLU A 16 -0.08 -7.38 -9.69
CA GLU A 16 -1.32 -6.63 -9.82
C GLU A 16 -1.52 -5.63 -8.69
N MET A 17 -1.29 -6.05 -7.44
CA MET A 17 -1.38 -5.16 -6.27
C MET A 17 -0.39 -3.99 -6.40
N LYS A 18 0.85 -4.27 -6.82
CA LYS A 18 1.87 -3.25 -7.09
C LYS A 18 1.37 -2.20 -8.09
N LYS A 19 0.78 -2.62 -9.22
CA LYS A 19 0.24 -1.69 -10.24
C LYS A 19 -0.84 -0.77 -9.67
N ILE A 20 -1.74 -1.30 -8.85
CA ILE A 20 -2.80 -0.53 -8.18
C ILE A 20 -2.17 0.52 -7.26
N VAL A 21 -1.22 0.10 -6.43
CA VAL A 21 -0.56 0.98 -5.45
C VAL A 21 0.25 2.07 -6.14
N VAL A 22 1.03 1.73 -7.17
CA VAL A 22 1.76 2.69 -8.01
C VAL A 22 0.80 3.71 -8.64
N ALA A 23 -0.33 3.28 -9.18
CA ALA A 23 -1.31 4.20 -9.76
C ALA A 23 -1.84 5.21 -8.72
N ARG A 24 -2.16 4.74 -7.51
CA ARG A 24 -2.62 5.61 -6.40
C ARG A 24 -1.57 6.62 -5.95
N ILE A 25 -0.32 6.18 -5.80
CA ILE A 25 0.78 7.06 -5.41
C ILE A 25 1.02 8.11 -6.50
N ARG A 26 1.00 7.73 -7.78
CA ARG A 26 1.17 8.68 -8.90
C ARG A 26 0.10 9.77 -8.91
N THR A 27 -1.15 9.44 -8.57
CA THR A 27 -2.26 10.40 -8.47
C THR A 27 -2.25 11.25 -7.20
N SER A 28 -1.39 10.94 -6.24
CA SER A 28 -1.25 11.74 -5.01
C SER A 28 -0.47 13.03 -5.28
N SER A 29 -0.58 13.98 -4.35
CA SER A 29 0.15 15.26 -4.44
C SER A 29 1.67 15.06 -4.55
N ASP A 30 2.35 15.98 -5.22
CA ASP A 30 3.82 15.90 -5.40
C ASP A 30 4.60 16.21 -4.12
N ASP A 31 3.97 16.91 -3.17
CA ASP A 31 4.49 17.16 -1.82
C ASP A 31 4.15 16.03 -0.82
N LEU A 32 3.67 14.87 -1.30
CA LEU A 32 3.42 13.71 -0.46
C LEU A 32 4.71 13.28 0.24
N VAL A 33 4.64 13.26 1.57
CA VAL A 33 5.65 12.71 2.47
C VAL A 33 4.97 11.69 3.37
N ILE A 34 5.59 10.51 3.52
CA ILE A 34 5.19 9.49 4.47
C ILE A 34 6.31 9.31 5.48
N THR A 35 5.99 9.36 6.76
CA THR A 35 6.93 9.08 7.85
C THR A 35 6.71 7.65 8.34
N ILE A 36 7.78 6.85 8.33
CA ILE A 36 7.79 5.50 8.91
C ILE A 36 8.91 5.46 9.95
N GLY A 37 8.53 5.27 11.21
CA GLY A 37 9.45 5.39 12.33
C GLY A 37 10.00 6.82 12.45
N ASP A 38 11.32 6.95 12.34
CA ASP A 38 12.06 8.21 12.41
C ASP A 38 12.49 8.75 11.03
N LYS A 39 12.03 8.11 9.94
CA LYS A 39 12.42 8.45 8.58
C LYS A 39 11.24 8.90 7.73
N ASP A 40 11.47 10.00 7.02
CA ASP A 40 10.57 10.53 6.01
C ASP A 40 10.93 10.00 4.62
N TYR A 41 9.91 9.70 3.83
CA TYR A 41 10.01 9.24 2.46
C TYR A 41 9.15 10.13 1.56
N ASN A 42 9.76 10.69 0.53
CA ASN A 42 9.02 11.45 -0.48
C ASN A 42 8.36 10.51 -1.52
N LYS A 43 7.43 11.07 -2.31
CA LYS A 43 6.72 10.36 -3.39
C LYS A 43 7.63 9.52 -4.30
N LYS A 44 8.81 10.04 -4.67
CA LYS A 44 9.74 9.32 -5.56
C LYS A 44 10.34 8.10 -4.86
N GLU A 45 10.80 8.25 -3.63
CA GLU A 45 11.37 7.14 -2.84
C GLU A 45 10.34 6.04 -2.60
N ILE A 46 9.10 6.44 -2.30
CA ILE A 46 7.96 5.52 -2.15
C ILE A 46 7.72 4.73 -3.44
N LEU A 47 7.65 5.42 -4.59
CA LEU A 47 7.44 4.77 -5.88
C LEU A 47 8.55 3.78 -6.22
N GLU A 48 9.81 4.19 -6.06
CA GLU A 48 10.96 3.32 -6.33
C GLU A 48 10.95 2.07 -5.46
N SER A 49 10.62 2.21 -4.18
CA SER A 49 10.56 1.12 -3.22
C SER A 49 9.44 0.12 -3.56
N VAL A 50 8.23 0.61 -3.87
CA VAL A 50 7.10 -0.21 -4.33
C VAL A 50 7.43 -0.93 -5.64
N GLU A 51 8.07 -0.26 -6.61
CA GLU A 51 8.45 -0.87 -7.88
C GLU A 51 9.50 -1.99 -7.68
N LYS A 52 10.49 -1.76 -6.81
CA LYS A 52 11.51 -2.75 -6.43
C LYS A 52 10.95 -3.93 -5.63
N GLY A 53 9.88 -3.73 -4.87
CA GLY A 53 9.34 -4.74 -3.96
C GLY A 53 10.29 -5.04 -2.79
N ASP A 54 11.03 -4.02 -2.32
CA ASP A 54 11.82 -4.13 -1.10
C ASP A 54 10.93 -4.07 0.16
N GLU A 55 11.51 -4.20 1.35
CA GLU A 55 10.77 -4.27 2.63
C GLU A 55 9.79 -3.10 2.81
N LEU A 56 10.26 -1.88 2.55
CA LEU A 56 9.41 -0.69 2.58
C LEU A 56 8.29 -0.76 1.52
N GLY A 57 8.61 -1.24 0.33
CA GLY A 57 7.67 -1.32 -0.78
C GLY A 57 6.56 -2.30 -0.50
N LEU A 58 6.90 -3.44 0.10
CA LEU A 58 5.95 -4.45 0.54
C LEU A 58 5.07 -3.92 1.68
N GLU A 59 5.63 -3.26 2.68
CA GLU A 59 4.86 -2.64 3.77
C GLU A 59 3.82 -1.63 3.24
N ILE A 60 4.24 -0.79 2.28
CA ILE A 60 3.36 0.18 1.63
C ILE A 60 2.27 -0.53 0.83
N ILE A 61 2.61 -1.59 0.08
CA ILE A 61 1.61 -2.36 -0.67
C ILE A 61 0.59 -2.96 0.29
N ASP A 62 1.03 -3.58 1.38
CA ASP A 62 0.12 -4.21 2.34
C ASP A 62 -0.83 -3.17 2.94
N THR A 63 -0.29 -2.09 3.50
CA THR A 63 -1.05 -0.99 4.12
C THR A 63 -2.09 -0.42 3.14
N GLN A 64 -1.69 -0.16 1.89
CA GLN A 64 -2.59 0.41 0.89
C GLN A 64 -3.69 -0.57 0.47
N MET A 65 -3.38 -1.87 0.38
CA MET A 65 -4.35 -2.90 0.05
C MET A 65 -5.30 -3.20 1.22
N GLU A 66 -4.81 -3.17 2.46
CA GLU A 66 -5.63 -3.23 3.67
C GLU A 66 -6.67 -2.11 3.68
N PHE A 67 -6.23 -0.87 3.47
CA PHE A 67 -7.11 0.28 3.35
C PHE A 67 -8.20 0.08 2.29
N LEU A 68 -7.87 -0.49 1.12
CA LEU A 68 -8.87 -0.77 0.07
C LEU A 68 -9.84 -1.88 0.47
N ARG A 69 -9.36 -2.93 1.15
CA ARG A 69 -10.21 -4.02 1.66
C ARG A 69 -11.18 -3.52 2.72
N ASP A 70 -10.73 -2.67 3.62
CA ASP A 70 -11.56 -2.04 4.66
C ASP A 70 -12.61 -1.11 4.06
N MET A 71 -12.22 -0.35 3.02
CA MET A 71 -13.15 0.48 2.28
C MET A 71 -14.21 -0.35 1.56
N ALA A 72 -13.81 -1.40 0.85
CA ALA A 72 -14.70 -2.27 0.12
C ALA A 72 -15.65 -3.06 1.04
N SER A 73 -15.17 -3.48 2.22
CA SER A 73 -15.99 -4.19 3.22
C SER A 73 -16.94 -3.27 4.00
N GLY A 74 -16.84 -1.96 3.78
CA GLY A 74 -17.63 -0.94 4.45
C GLY A 74 -17.27 -0.76 5.92
N LEU A 75 -16.09 -1.23 6.36
CA LEU A 75 -15.62 -1.13 7.74
C LEU A 75 -15.60 0.34 8.21
N PHE A 76 -15.19 1.27 7.35
CA PHE A 76 -15.21 2.71 7.65
C PHE A 76 -16.61 3.28 7.86
N TYR A 77 -17.66 2.65 7.31
CA TYR A 77 -19.04 3.15 7.42
C TYR A 77 -19.80 2.55 8.60
N LYS A 78 -19.32 1.46 9.20
CA LYS A 78 -19.98 0.79 10.32
C LYS A 78 -19.87 1.55 11.65
N GLN A 79 -18.99 2.54 11.78
CA GLN A 79 -18.78 3.27 13.04
C GLN A 79 -19.80 4.41 13.31
N ASN A 80 -20.74 4.69 12.40
CA ASN A 80 -21.76 5.73 12.56
C ASN A 80 -23.20 5.26 12.26
N ALA A 81 -23.48 3.95 12.37
CA ALA A 81 -24.81 3.36 12.17
C ALA A 81 -25.43 2.88 13.48
#